data_AF-A0A947SYU6-F1
#
_entry.id   AF-A0A947SYU6-F1
#
_cell.length_a   1.000
_cell.length_b   1.000
_cell.length_c   1.000
_cell.angle_alpha   90.00
_cell.angle_beta   90.00
_cell.angle_gamma   90.00
#
_symmetry.space_group_name_H-M   'P 1'
#
loop_
_entity.id
_entity.type
_entity.pdbx_description
1 polymer ?
#
loop_
_entity_poly.entity_id
_entity_poly.type
_entity_poly.pdbx_seq_one_letter_code
_entity_poly.pdbx_strand_id
1 'polypeptide(L)'
;GKALGSEFRVSPKGATGTEADPGISWAWTGTSEFLVVWIDRRKPARGFDVYGRRLSAAGTLLGGSFRISNAGGGHNEFGPALAWSSATDEYLVVWEDERRSGTRGTDIYGRRVLDGGGPVGGDFRISGRNAITDDADPGIAYSRTSSEYLVVWSDARSYATRAEDIYGRRLDPSGTPAGNDFRVSGPNAIGAESDPRPAFLYDAAGFLVVWPDDRDADNRSFDVWGRRVTD
;
A
#
# COMPACT_ATOMS: atom_id res chain seq x y z
N GLY A 1 23.32 -6.76 13.53
CA GLY A 1 22.63 -8.06 13.61
C GLY A 1 23.46 -9.14 12.94
N LYS A 2 23.16 -10.42 13.17
CA LYS A 2 23.75 -11.56 12.46
C LYS A 2 22.64 -12.24 11.65
N ALA A 3 22.89 -12.57 10.38
CA ALA A 3 21.96 -13.35 9.57
C ALA A 3 21.71 -14.73 10.22
N LEU A 4 20.45 -15.17 10.23
CA LEU A 4 20.03 -16.46 10.76
C LEU A 4 19.46 -17.32 9.62
N GLY A 5 19.85 -18.60 9.58
CA GLY A 5 19.39 -19.52 8.55
C GLY A 5 19.99 -19.26 7.16
N SER A 6 19.54 -20.05 6.18
CA SER A 6 19.83 -19.82 4.77
C SER A 6 18.74 -18.97 4.12
N GLU A 7 19.09 -18.28 3.03
CA GLU A 7 18.08 -17.65 2.17
C GLU A 7 17.10 -18.70 1.63
N PHE A 8 15.85 -18.29 1.40
CA PHE A 8 14.81 -19.14 0.85
C PHE A 8 13.85 -18.34 -0.01
N ARG A 9 13.19 -19.02 -0.95
CA ARG A 9 12.19 -18.39 -1.83
C ARG A 9 10.83 -18.33 -1.14
N VAL A 10 10.24 -17.13 -1.06
CA VAL A 10 8.88 -16.93 -0.55
C VAL A 10 7.83 -17.29 -1.60
N SER A 11 8.04 -16.87 -2.84
CA SER A 11 7.13 -17.15 -3.95
C SER A 11 7.19 -18.62 -4.41
N PRO A 12 6.12 -19.15 -5.05
CA PRO A 12 6.09 -20.53 -5.54
C PRO A 12 7.17 -20.85 -6.57
N LYS A 13 7.62 -22.11 -6.59
CA LYS A 13 8.52 -22.61 -7.63
C LYS A 13 7.76 -22.77 -8.96
N GLY A 14 8.35 -22.32 -10.06
CA GLY A 14 7.82 -22.53 -11.41
C GLY A 14 6.83 -21.48 -11.90
N ALA A 15 6.67 -20.34 -11.20
CA ALA A 15 6.05 -19.17 -11.80
C ALA A 15 6.89 -18.70 -13.00
N THR A 16 6.27 -18.54 -14.17
CA THR A 16 6.93 -18.15 -15.42
C THR A 16 6.85 -16.65 -15.71
N GLY A 17 6.26 -15.87 -14.80
CA GLY A 17 6.12 -14.42 -14.92
C GLY A 17 6.92 -13.65 -13.87
N THR A 18 6.99 -12.34 -14.03
CA THR A 18 7.62 -11.42 -13.07
C THR A 18 6.93 -11.51 -11.70
N GLU A 19 7.74 -11.60 -10.65
CA GLU A 19 7.34 -11.47 -9.25
C GLU A 19 8.22 -10.38 -8.62
N ALA A 20 7.64 -9.27 -8.15
CA ALA A 20 8.38 -8.08 -7.70
C ALA A 20 7.62 -7.29 -6.61
N ASP A 21 8.21 -6.19 -6.16
CA ASP A 21 7.63 -5.22 -5.23
C ASP A 21 7.06 -5.83 -3.94
N PRO A 22 7.91 -6.47 -3.12
CA PRO A 22 7.43 -7.15 -1.93
C PRO A 22 7.05 -6.17 -0.82
N GLY A 23 5.88 -6.39 -0.22
CA GLY A 23 5.48 -5.80 1.05
C GLY A 23 5.49 -6.84 2.17
N ILE A 24 5.74 -6.42 3.42
CA ILE A 24 5.65 -7.31 4.59
C ILE A 24 5.01 -6.60 5.79
N SER A 25 4.19 -7.35 6.53
CA SER A 25 3.70 -6.93 7.86
C SER A 25 3.62 -8.13 8.79
N TRP A 26 3.65 -7.85 10.09
CA TRP A 26 3.60 -8.82 11.16
C TRP A 26 2.29 -8.66 11.96
N ALA A 27 1.58 -9.78 12.18
CA ALA A 27 0.46 -9.83 13.11
C ALA A 27 0.99 -9.89 14.55
N TRP A 28 0.81 -8.81 15.30
CA TRP A 28 1.37 -8.69 16.66
C TRP A 28 0.59 -9.47 17.71
N THR A 29 -0.70 -9.74 17.43
CA THR A 29 -1.56 -10.68 18.16
C THR A 29 -2.16 -11.67 17.17
N GLY A 30 -3.02 -12.57 17.63
CA GLY A 30 -3.61 -13.60 16.77
C GLY A 30 -2.58 -14.65 16.36
N THR A 31 -2.39 -14.87 15.06
CA THR A 31 -1.52 -15.93 14.54
C THR A 31 -0.04 -15.77 14.86
N SER A 32 0.48 -14.55 15.11
CA SER A 32 1.92 -14.28 15.25
C SER A 32 2.70 -14.74 14.01
N GLU A 33 2.32 -14.20 12.86
CA GLU A 33 2.85 -14.56 11.55
C GLU A 33 3.15 -13.32 10.72
N PHE A 34 4.04 -13.49 9.75
CA PHE A 34 4.22 -12.51 8.68
C PHE A 34 3.22 -12.78 7.57
N LEU A 35 2.65 -11.72 7.01
CA LEU A 35 2.11 -11.73 5.66
C LEU A 35 3.10 -11.00 4.74
N VAL A 36 3.54 -11.69 3.69
CA VAL A 36 4.31 -11.10 2.60
C VAL A 36 3.41 -11.00 1.38
N VAL A 37 3.43 -9.86 0.70
CA VAL A 37 2.69 -9.59 -0.55
C VAL A 37 3.65 -9.20 -1.66
N TRP A 38 3.28 -9.41 -2.92
CA TRP A 38 4.07 -9.06 -4.10
C TRP A 38 3.17 -8.95 -5.34
N ILE A 39 3.66 -8.27 -6.39
CA ILE A 39 3.02 -8.30 -7.72
C ILE A 39 3.42 -9.57 -8.45
N ASP A 40 2.48 -10.18 -9.17
CA ASP A 40 2.68 -11.49 -9.78
C ASP A 40 2.07 -11.57 -11.18
N ARG A 41 2.89 -11.93 -12.17
CA ARG A 41 2.47 -12.09 -13.56
C ARG A 41 2.41 -13.55 -14.02
N ARG A 42 2.13 -14.51 -13.14
CA ARG A 42 2.03 -15.94 -13.50
C ARG A 42 0.88 -16.29 -14.45
N LYS A 43 -0.09 -15.40 -14.64
CA LYS A 43 -1.19 -15.55 -15.61
C LYS A 43 -1.22 -14.34 -16.55
N PRO A 44 -0.43 -14.36 -17.66
CA PRO A 44 -0.25 -13.19 -18.53
C PRO A 44 -1.53 -12.54 -19.04
N ALA A 45 -2.58 -13.34 -19.31
CA ALA A 45 -3.88 -12.84 -19.76
C ALA A 45 -4.61 -11.97 -18.73
N ARG A 46 -4.18 -11.97 -17.47
CA ARG A 46 -4.76 -11.14 -16.41
C ARG A 46 -3.99 -9.86 -16.12
N GLY A 47 -2.74 -9.74 -16.58
CA GLY A 47 -1.83 -8.68 -16.14
C GLY A 47 -1.07 -9.06 -14.88
N PHE A 48 -0.56 -8.06 -14.17
CA PHE A 48 -0.03 -8.22 -12.81
C PHE A 48 -1.18 -8.29 -11.81
N ASP A 49 -1.12 -9.30 -10.93
CA ASP A 49 -2.06 -9.49 -9.84
C ASP A 49 -1.33 -9.36 -8.47
N VAL A 50 -1.99 -8.85 -7.42
CA VAL A 50 -1.46 -8.90 -6.05
C VAL A 50 -1.62 -10.29 -5.43
N TYR A 51 -0.51 -10.89 -5.02
CA TYR A 51 -0.46 -12.17 -4.31
C TYR A 51 0.13 -12.02 -2.92
N GLY A 52 -0.13 -12.99 -2.04
CA GLY A 52 0.48 -13.06 -0.73
C GLY A 52 0.73 -14.47 -0.22
N ARG A 53 1.56 -14.57 0.81
CA ARG A 53 1.88 -15.81 1.52
C ARG A 53 2.19 -15.53 2.99
N ARG A 54 1.76 -16.46 3.84
CA ARG A 54 2.02 -16.45 5.27
C ARG A 54 3.38 -17.09 5.60
N LEU A 55 4.07 -16.55 6.60
CA LEU A 55 5.28 -17.14 7.17
C LEU A 55 5.23 -17.13 8.69
N SER A 56 5.79 -18.15 9.32
CA SER A 56 5.96 -18.16 10.78
C SER A 56 6.99 -17.13 11.23
N ALA A 57 7.08 -16.89 12.55
CA ALA A 57 8.16 -16.10 13.17
C ALA A 57 9.57 -16.53 12.75
N ALA A 58 9.76 -17.81 12.43
CA ALA A 58 11.04 -18.39 11.99
C ALA A 58 11.27 -18.30 10.48
N GLY A 59 10.37 -17.64 9.72
CA GLY A 59 10.43 -17.57 8.26
C GLY A 59 9.99 -18.86 7.55
N THR A 60 9.37 -19.81 8.26
CA THR A 60 8.85 -21.02 7.62
C THR A 60 7.61 -20.67 6.80
N LEU A 61 7.55 -21.13 5.55
CA LEU A 61 6.42 -20.89 4.67
C LEU A 61 5.17 -21.63 5.16
N LEU A 62 4.08 -20.91 5.38
CA LEU A 62 2.81 -21.45 5.84
C LEU A 62 1.82 -21.51 4.68
N GLY A 63 1.41 -22.73 4.30
CA GLY A 63 0.51 -22.95 3.16
C GLY A 63 1.10 -22.52 1.81
N GLY A 64 0.21 -22.40 0.82
CA GLY A 64 0.52 -21.89 -0.52
C GLY A 64 0.29 -20.38 -0.63
N SER A 65 0.85 -19.77 -1.67
CA SER A 65 0.51 -18.39 -2.04
C SER A 65 -0.97 -18.31 -2.48
N PHE A 66 -1.63 -17.19 -2.21
CA PHE A 66 -3.00 -16.92 -2.64
C PHE A 66 -3.08 -15.55 -3.31
N ARG A 67 -4.03 -15.39 -4.25
CA ARG A 67 -4.31 -14.09 -4.87
C ARG A 67 -5.12 -13.25 -3.89
N ILE A 68 -4.72 -12.00 -3.71
CA ILE A 68 -5.40 -11.02 -2.86
C ILE A 68 -6.37 -10.18 -3.67
N SER A 69 -5.94 -9.66 -4.82
CA SER A 69 -6.81 -8.84 -5.67
C SER A 69 -7.90 -9.65 -6.38
N ASN A 70 -8.96 -8.98 -6.83
CA ASN A 70 -10.06 -9.59 -7.56
C ASN A 70 -10.74 -8.62 -8.55
N ALA A 71 -9.95 -7.92 -9.37
CA ALA A 71 -10.45 -6.92 -10.32
C ALA A 71 -11.23 -7.47 -11.53
N GLY A 72 -11.15 -8.78 -11.79
CA GLY A 72 -11.41 -9.31 -13.12
C GLY A 72 -10.22 -8.97 -14.04
N GLY A 73 -9.57 -9.99 -14.60
CA GLY A 73 -8.26 -9.80 -15.25
C GLY A 73 -8.28 -8.89 -16.48
N GLY A 74 -7.08 -8.53 -16.95
CA GLY A 74 -6.86 -7.70 -18.13
C GLY A 74 -6.31 -6.31 -17.81
N HIS A 75 -5.89 -6.09 -16.56
CA HIS A 75 -5.39 -4.84 -16.02
C HIS A 75 -4.21 -5.15 -15.09
N ASN A 76 -3.31 -4.19 -14.88
CA ASN A 76 -2.21 -4.40 -13.94
C ASN A 76 -2.51 -3.77 -12.57
N GLU A 77 -1.88 -4.38 -11.57
CA GLU A 77 -1.92 -3.97 -10.18
C GLU A 77 -0.47 -3.84 -9.69
N PHE A 78 -0.12 -2.72 -9.05
CA PHE A 78 1.26 -2.35 -8.71
C PHE A 78 1.44 -1.89 -7.26
N GLY A 79 2.70 -1.89 -6.81
CA GLY A 79 3.11 -1.31 -5.54
C GLY A 79 2.33 -1.79 -4.30
N PRO A 80 2.17 -3.11 -4.05
CA PRO A 80 1.37 -3.57 -2.95
C PRO A 80 2.02 -3.23 -1.60
N ALA A 81 1.25 -2.63 -0.71
CA ALA A 81 1.64 -2.36 0.67
C ALA A 81 0.59 -2.91 1.64
N LEU A 82 0.97 -3.14 2.91
CA LEU A 82 0.05 -3.68 3.89
C LEU A 82 0.36 -3.25 5.33
N ALA A 83 -0.69 -3.18 6.14
CA ALA A 83 -0.59 -3.00 7.59
C ALA A 83 -1.55 -3.96 8.30
N TRP A 84 -1.21 -4.35 9.52
CA TRP A 84 -2.04 -5.22 10.35
C TRP A 84 -2.76 -4.41 11.44
N SER A 85 -4.05 -4.68 11.63
CA SER A 85 -4.91 -4.06 12.63
C SER A 85 -5.10 -4.98 13.84
N SER A 86 -4.75 -4.47 15.02
CA SER A 86 -5.02 -5.12 16.29
C SER A 86 -6.50 -5.08 16.70
N ALA A 87 -7.32 -4.25 16.06
CA ALA A 87 -8.75 -4.16 16.39
C ALA A 87 -9.58 -5.25 15.70
N THR A 88 -9.08 -5.82 14.61
CA THR A 88 -9.80 -6.82 13.79
C THR A 88 -9.04 -8.12 13.61
N ASP A 89 -7.76 -8.20 14.02
CA ASP A 89 -6.85 -9.31 13.70
C ASP A 89 -6.81 -9.57 12.17
N GLU A 90 -6.76 -8.51 11.39
CA GLU A 90 -6.74 -8.54 9.92
C GLU A 90 -5.63 -7.64 9.38
N TYR A 91 -5.15 -7.97 8.19
CA TYR A 91 -4.35 -7.09 7.36
C TYR A 91 -5.25 -6.30 6.42
N LEU A 92 -4.91 -5.04 6.18
CA LEU A 92 -5.35 -4.30 5.00
C LEU A 92 -4.21 -4.26 3.99
N VAL A 93 -4.45 -4.77 2.80
CA VAL A 93 -3.52 -4.74 1.66
C VAL A 93 -4.03 -3.71 0.66
N VAL A 94 -3.15 -2.83 0.20
CA VAL A 94 -3.46 -1.74 -0.74
C VAL A 94 -2.54 -1.81 -1.95
N TRP A 95 -3.00 -1.35 -3.10
CA TRP A 95 -2.25 -1.37 -4.37
C TRP A 95 -2.79 -0.29 -5.33
N GLU A 96 -1.96 0.06 -6.30
CA GLU A 96 -2.35 0.84 -7.48
C GLU A 96 -3.04 -0.06 -8.50
N ASP A 97 -4.16 0.37 -9.08
CA ASP A 97 -5.02 -0.46 -9.92
C ASP A 97 -5.40 0.22 -11.25
N GLU A 98 -5.09 -0.45 -12.36
CA GLU A 98 -5.35 0.06 -13.72
C GLU A 98 -6.75 -0.27 -14.26
N ARG A 99 -7.66 -0.88 -13.48
CA ARG A 99 -8.96 -1.36 -13.99
C ARG A 99 -9.85 -0.27 -14.61
N ARG A 100 -9.54 1.01 -14.41
CA ARG A 100 -10.25 2.17 -14.96
C ARG A 100 -9.34 3.23 -15.60
N SER A 101 -8.12 2.85 -15.99
CA SER A 101 -7.12 3.73 -16.62
C SER A 101 -7.67 4.54 -17.79
N GLY A 102 -8.44 3.91 -18.68
CA GLY A 102 -9.05 4.59 -19.84
C GLY A 102 -10.13 5.64 -19.52
N THR A 103 -10.57 5.76 -18.26
CA THR A 103 -11.60 6.74 -17.85
C THR A 103 -11.13 7.75 -16.81
N ARG A 104 -10.21 7.36 -15.91
CA ARG A 104 -9.79 8.20 -14.80
C ARG A 104 -8.39 7.91 -14.29
N GLY A 105 -7.54 7.29 -15.12
CA GLY A 105 -6.21 6.87 -14.68
C GLY A 105 -6.23 5.68 -13.71
N THR A 106 -5.11 5.45 -13.05
CA THR A 106 -4.96 4.47 -11.97
C THR A 106 -5.59 4.96 -10.67
N ASP A 107 -6.04 4.01 -9.84
CA ASP A 107 -6.70 4.29 -8.57
C ASP A 107 -6.04 3.48 -7.45
N ILE A 108 -6.07 4.00 -6.21
CA ILE A 108 -5.70 3.17 -5.06
C ILE A 108 -6.87 2.28 -4.65
N TYR A 109 -6.64 0.98 -4.67
CA TYR A 109 -7.57 -0.05 -4.19
C TYR A 109 -7.00 -0.76 -2.96
N GLY A 110 -7.88 -1.45 -2.24
CA GLY A 110 -7.46 -2.35 -1.18
C GLY A 110 -8.43 -3.48 -0.93
N ARG A 111 -7.97 -4.44 -0.15
CA ARG A 111 -8.76 -5.56 0.34
C ARG A 111 -8.24 -6.03 1.69
N ARG A 112 -9.15 -6.43 2.55
CA ARG A 112 -8.83 -7.03 3.85
C ARG A 112 -8.42 -8.49 3.68
N VAL A 113 -7.54 -8.95 4.56
CA VAL A 113 -7.04 -10.33 4.60
C VAL A 113 -7.01 -10.76 6.07
N LEU A 114 -7.55 -11.93 6.40
CA LEU A 114 -7.47 -12.45 7.77
C LEU A 114 -6.02 -12.64 8.21
N ASP A 115 -5.73 -12.59 9.51
CA ASP A 115 -4.39 -12.92 10.04
C ASP A 115 -3.95 -14.36 9.71
N GLY A 116 -4.91 -15.28 9.68
CA GLY A 116 -4.81 -16.65 9.18
C GLY A 116 -4.82 -16.74 7.64
N GLY A 117 -4.73 -15.62 6.94
CA GLY A 117 -4.78 -15.58 5.49
C GLY A 117 -6.18 -15.83 4.94
N GLY A 118 -6.35 -15.54 3.65
CA GLY A 118 -7.66 -15.54 3.02
C GLY A 118 -8.20 -14.11 2.86
N PRO A 119 -8.47 -13.69 1.62
CA PRO A 119 -9.07 -12.38 1.38
C PRO A 119 -10.51 -12.29 1.89
N VAL A 120 -10.87 -11.14 2.46
CA VAL A 120 -12.20 -10.84 3.01
C VAL A 120 -12.93 -9.85 2.10
N GLY A 121 -14.20 -10.14 1.79
CA GLY A 121 -15.01 -9.27 0.92
C GLY A 121 -14.45 -9.13 -0.50
N GLY A 122 -14.85 -8.07 -1.19
CA GLY A 122 -14.27 -7.68 -2.49
C GLY A 122 -13.33 -6.49 -2.35
N ASP A 123 -12.59 -6.21 -3.42
CA ASP A 123 -11.72 -5.03 -3.52
C ASP A 123 -12.58 -3.76 -3.44
N PHE A 124 -12.05 -2.73 -2.79
CA PHE A 124 -12.71 -1.43 -2.68
C PHE A 124 -11.74 -0.30 -3.02
N ARG A 125 -12.26 0.74 -3.67
CA ARG A 125 -11.48 1.94 -4.01
C ARG A 125 -11.25 2.78 -2.76
N ILE A 126 -9.99 3.10 -2.48
CA ILE A 126 -9.55 3.94 -1.37
C ILE A 126 -9.41 5.38 -1.83
N SER A 127 -8.88 5.63 -3.02
CA SER A 127 -8.80 7.00 -3.55
C SER A 127 -10.19 7.64 -3.72
N GLY A 128 -10.26 8.96 -3.54
CA GLY A 128 -11.52 9.70 -3.51
C GLY A 128 -12.22 9.76 -4.87
N ARG A 129 -13.48 10.22 -4.88
CA ARG A 129 -14.24 10.40 -6.13
C ARG A 129 -13.65 11.48 -7.05
N ASN A 130 -12.82 12.36 -6.50
CA ASN A 130 -12.16 13.45 -7.21
C ASN A 130 -10.81 13.05 -7.81
N ALA A 131 -10.29 11.86 -7.49
CA ALA A 131 -9.20 11.26 -8.24
C ALA A 131 -9.76 10.88 -9.62
N ILE A 132 -9.38 11.66 -10.63
CA ILE A 132 -9.83 11.54 -12.02
C ILE A 132 -8.65 11.31 -12.99
N THR A 133 -7.47 11.12 -12.43
CA THR A 133 -6.18 10.87 -13.08
C THR A 133 -5.42 9.86 -12.22
N ASP A 134 -4.17 9.57 -12.60
CA ASP A 134 -3.36 8.56 -11.94
C ASP A 134 -3.13 8.83 -10.45
N ASP A 135 -3.39 7.79 -9.65
CA ASP A 135 -3.00 7.64 -8.26
C ASP A 135 -2.02 6.46 -8.16
N ALA A 136 -0.82 6.68 -7.60
CA ALA A 136 0.27 5.70 -7.61
C ALA A 136 0.99 5.57 -6.26
N ASP A 137 1.85 4.56 -6.14
CA ASP A 137 2.75 4.33 -5.01
C ASP A 137 2.09 4.34 -3.62
N PRO A 138 1.10 3.47 -3.34
CA PRO A 138 0.42 3.51 -2.06
C PRO A 138 1.31 3.07 -0.90
N GLY A 139 1.29 3.84 0.18
CA GLY A 139 1.82 3.49 1.49
C GLY A 139 0.70 3.31 2.51
N ILE A 140 0.90 2.47 3.52
CA ILE A 140 -0.09 2.27 4.59
C ILE A 140 0.57 2.11 5.96
N ALA A 141 -0.05 2.69 6.99
CA ALA A 141 0.27 2.48 8.39
C ALA A 141 -1.01 2.34 9.22
N TYR A 142 -0.93 1.65 10.35
CA TYR A 142 -2.06 1.48 11.28
C TYR A 142 -1.75 2.14 12.62
N SER A 143 -2.65 3.00 13.08
CA SER A 143 -2.64 3.59 14.42
C SER A 143 -3.37 2.69 15.40
N ARG A 144 -2.66 2.22 16.43
CA ARG A 144 -3.26 1.46 17.53
C ARG A 144 -3.97 2.35 18.54
N THR A 145 -3.73 3.66 18.51
CA THR A 145 -4.34 4.64 19.43
C THR A 145 -5.72 5.05 18.97
N SER A 146 -5.91 5.32 17.67
CA SER A 146 -7.24 5.62 17.10
C SER A 146 -7.94 4.40 16.49
N SER A 147 -7.24 3.28 16.35
CA SER A 147 -7.72 2.10 15.60
C SER A 147 -8.08 2.48 14.16
N GLU A 148 -7.20 3.18 13.46
CA GLU A 148 -7.41 3.58 12.07
C GLU A 148 -6.19 3.27 11.22
N TYR A 149 -6.42 3.01 9.93
CA TYR A 149 -5.36 3.03 8.93
C TYR A 149 -5.20 4.44 8.37
N LEU A 150 -3.96 4.84 8.08
CA LEU A 150 -3.65 5.91 7.14
C LEU A 150 -3.08 5.28 5.88
N VAL A 151 -3.76 5.47 4.75
CA VAL A 151 -3.26 5.15 3.41
C VAL A 151 -2.87 6.45 2.74
N VAL A 152 -1.69 6.48 2.11
CA VAL A 152 -1.15 7.64 1.38
C VAL A 152 -0.72 7.22 -0.02
N TRP A 153 -0.70 8.15 -0.97
CA TRP A 153 -0.34 7.90 -2.37
C TRP A 153 0.10 9.17 -3.09
N SER A 154 0.76 9.01 -4.23
CA SER A 154 1.08 10.05 -5.21
C SER A 154 -0.15 10.33 -6.08
N ASP A 155 -0.56 11.58 -6.24
CA ASP A 155 -1.84 11.95 -6.84
C ASP A 155 -1.68 13.01 -7.94
N ALA A 156 -2.05 12.66 -9.17
CA ALA A 156 -1.88 13.54 -10.33
C ALA A 156 -3.08 14.46 -10.63
N ARG A 157 -4.09 14.58 -9.74
CA ARG A 157 -5.35 15.30 -10.05
C ARG A 157 -5.16 16.79 -10.38
N SER A 158 -4.02 17.35 -10.00
CA SER A 158 -3.63 18.76 -10.23
C SER A 158 -2.37 18.91 -11.09
N TYR A 159 -2.02 17.89 -11.87
CA TYR A 159 -0.72 17.77 -12.57
C TYR A 159 -0.32 19.04 -13.33
N ALA A 160 -1.22 19.60 -14.14
CA ALA A 160 -0.93 20.79 -14.97
C ALA A 160 -0.51 22.04 -14.18
N THR A 161 -0.81 22.09 -12.87
CA THR A 161 -0.51 23.24 -12.02
C THR A 161 0.53 22.96 -10.95
N ARG A 162 0.66 21.70 -10.51
CA ARG A 162 1.41 21.34 -9.30
C ARG A 162 2.12 19.97 -9.39
N ALA A 163 2.16 19.35 -10.57
CA ALA A 163 2.61 17.96 -10.75
C ALA A 163 1.83 16.99 -9.82
N GLU A 164 2.44 15.87 -9.42
CA GLU A 164 1.93 14.93 -8.43
C GLU A 164 2.03 15.49 -7.00
N ASP A 165 0.98 15.28 -6.21
CA ASP A 165 0.95 15.62 -4.78
C ASP A 165 0.88 14.36 -3.91
N ILE A 166 1.30 14.48 -2.65
CA ILE A 166 0.96 13.44 -1.66
C ILE A 166 -0.46 13.64 -1.12
N TYR A 167 -1.31 12.65 -1.34
CA TYR A 167 -2.64 12.53 -0.73
C TYR A 167 -2.69 11.40 0.28
N GLY A 168 -3.73 11.43 1.12
CA GLY A 168 -4.01 10.36 2.04
C GLY A 168 -5.48 10.27 2.41
N ARG A 169 -5.85 9.12 2.96
CA ARG A 169 -7.17 8.84 3.47
C ARG A 169 -7.09 7.94 4.68
N ARG A 170 -7.95 8.23 5.65
CA ARG A 170 -8.13 7.38 6.80
C ARG A 170 -9.18 6.33 6.56
N LEU A 171 -8.97 5.16 7.14
CA LEU A 171 -9.94 4.08 7.12
C LEU A 171 -10.09 3.52 8.53
N ASP A 172 -11.31 3.14 8.88
CA ASP A 172 -11.56 2.39 10.10
C ASP A 172 -10.93 0.97 10.02
N PRO A 173 -10.93 0.18 11.11
CA PRO A 173 -10.36 -1.17 11.11
C PRO A 173 -10.98 -2.13 10.08
N SER A 174 -12.21 -1.86 9.65
CA SER A 174 -12.94 -2.63 8.64
C SER A 174 -12.60 -2.22 7.21
N GLY A 175 -11.67 -1.27 7.03
CA GLY A 175 -11.28 -0.73 5.73
C GLY A 175 -12.32 0.22 5.14
N THR A 176 -13.25 0.75 5.95
CA THR A 176 -14.21 1.75 5.49
C THR A 176 -13.58 3.13 5.57
N PRO A 177 -13.62 3.96 4.50
CA PRO A 177 -13.09 5.31 4.55
C PRO A 177 -13.74 6.18 5.64
N ALA A 178 -12.92 6.72 6.54
CA ALA A 178 -13.31 7.67 7.58
C ALA A 178 -13.34 9.10 7.03
N GLY A 179 -14.15 9.33 6.00
CA GLY A 179 -14.32 10.63 5.34
C GLY A 179 -13.68 10.74 3.96
N ASN A 180 -13.41 11.98 3.54
CA ASN A 180 -12.78 12.28 2.25
C ASN A 180 -11.26 12.07 2.32
N ASP A 181 -10.65 11.87 1.15
CA ASP A 181 -9.22 12.01 1.01
C ASP A 181 -8.79 13.48 1.19
N PHE A 182 -7.54 13.68 1.58
CA PHE A 182 -6.98 14.99 1.83
C PHE A 182 -5.53 15.06 1.37
N ARG A 183 -5.09 16.25 0.98
CA ARG A 183 -3.70 16.49 0.62
C ARG A 183 -2.83 16.46 1.87
N VAL A 184 -1.85 15.57 1.89
CA VAL A 184 -0.81 15.49 2.93
C VAL A 184 0.28 16.52 2.67
N SER A 185 0.67 16.77 1.42
CA SER A 185 1.66 17.81 1.12
C SER A 185 1.13 19.23 1.35
N GLY A 186 2.07 20.17 1.52
CA GLY A 186 1.76 21.56 1.88
C GLY A 186 1.33 22.42 0.69
N PRO A 187 0.64 23.55 0.90
CA PRO A 187 0.16 24.43 -0.17
C PRO A 187 1.27 24.96 -1.10
N ASN A 188 2.50 25.02 -0.60
CA ASN A 188 3.67 25.53 -1.33
C ASN A 188 4.40 24.44 -2.14
N ALA A 189 3.96 23.18 -2.10
CA ALA A 189 4.54 22.16 -2.98
C ALA A 189 3.99 22.37 -4.39
N ILE A 190 4.92 22.72 -5.28
CA ILE A 190 4.72 23.03 -6.71
C ILE A 190 5.55 22.12 -7.63
N GLY A 191 6.32 21.22 -7.03
CA GLY A 191 7.14 20.20 -7.68
C GLY A 191 6.52 18.81 -7.55
N ALA A 192 7.04 17.85 -8.30
CA ALA A 192 6.59 16.46 -8.28
C ALA A 192 6.93 15.79 -6.94
N GLU A 193 5.91 15.17 -6.34
CA GLU A 193 6.00 14.40 -5.11
C GLU A 193 5.63 12.94 -5.38
N SER A 194 6.44 11.99 -4.91
CA SER A 194 6.20 10.56 -5.19
C SER A 194 6.56 9.64 -4.02
N ASP A 195 6.27 8.34 -4.14
CA ASP A 195 6.61 7.27 -3.18
C ASP A 195 6.42 7.61 -1.68
N PRO A 196 5.23 8.04 -1.24
CA PRO A 196 5.02 8.41 0.14
C PRO A 196 5.05 7.19 1.08
N ARG A 197 5.79 7.33 2.19
CA ARG A 197 5.92 6.29 3.22
C ARG A 197 5.37 6.80 4.57
N PRO A 198 4.25 6.24 5.06
CA PRO A 198 3.71 6.58 6.37
C PRO A 198 4.30 5.67 7.46
N ALA A 199 4.51 6.22 8.66
CA ALA A 199 4.84 5.47 9.86
C ALA A 199 4.01 5.98 11.04
N PHE A 200 3.48 5.07 11.86
CA PHE A 200 2.72 5.41 13.06
C PHE A 200 3.64 5.80 14.22
N LEU A 201 3.27 6.85 14.95
CA LEU A 201 3.98 7.42 16.10
C LEU A 201 3.23 7.08 17.39
N TYR A 202 3.57 5.94 18.02
CA TYR A 202 2.86 5.42 19.20
C TYR A 202 2.72 6.44 20.34
N ASP A 203 3.83 7.03 20.80
CA ASP A 203 3.84 7.90 21.99
C ASP A 203 3.21 9.28 21.74
N ALA A 204 3.18 9.73 20.48
CA ALA A 204 2.75 11.07 20.12
C ALA A 204 1.35 11.13 19.48
N ALA A 205 0.71 9.98 19.27
CA ALA A 205 -0.54 9.76 18.52
C ALA A 205 -0.56 10.50 17.17
N GLY A 206 -0.41 9.76 16.08
CA GLY A 206 -0.30 10.34 14.75
C GLY A 206 0.58 9.51 13.84
N PHE A 207 0.83 10.07 12.66
CA PHE A 207 1.71 9.51 11.66
C PHE A 207 2.77 10.53 11.26
N LEU A 208 3.94 10.04 10.85
CA LEU A 208 4.87 10.79 10.02
C LEU A 208 4.77 10.21 8.61
N VAL A 209 4.54 11.07 7.62
CA VAL A 209 4.60 10.70 6.20
C VAL A 209 5.84 11.36 5.61
N VAL A 210 6.66 10.59 4.89
CA VAL A 210 7.86 11.09 4.19
C VAL A 210 7.79 10.78 2.69
N TRP A 211 8.36 11.63 1.85
CA TRP A 211 8.36 11.46 0.39
C TRP A 211 9.54 12.19 -0.28
N PRO A 212 10.06 11.71 -1.42
CA PRO A 212 10.87 12.51 -2.34
C PRO A 212 10.08 13.64 -3.01
N ASP A 213 10.75 14.78 -3.18
CA ASP A 213 10.17 16.03 -3.71
C ASP A 213 11.20 16.85 -4.50
N ASP A 214 10.83 17.38 -5.66
CA ASP A 214 11.72 18.17 -6.54
C ASP A 214 11.54 19.70 -6.43
N ARG A 215 10.82 20.20 -5.41
CA ARG A 215 10.49 21.64 -5.26
C ARG A 215 11.68 22.59 -5.18
N ASP A 216 12.84 22.11 -4.77
CA ASP A 216 14.07 22.91 -4.62
C ASP A 216 14.93 22.77 -5.89
N ALA A 217 14.63 23.59 -6.91
CA ALA A 217 15.28 23.62 -8.22
C ALA A 217 16.79 23.99 -8.21
N ASP A 218 17.45 24.00 -7.04
CA ASP A 218 18.85 24.38 -6.82
C ASP A 218 19.85 23.27 -7.20
N ASN A 219 19.64 22.64 -8.36
CA ASN A 219 20.53 21.64 -8.98
C ASN A 219 20.55 20.25 -8.30
N ARG A 220 19.58 19.94 -7.43
CA ARG A 220 19.26 18.57 -6.98
C ARG A 220 17.91 18.17 -7.57
N SER A 221 17.78 16.92 -8.03
CA SER A 221 16.55 16.46 -8.66
C SER A 221 15.45 16.12 -7.66
N PHE A 222 15.78 15.65 -6.45
CA PHE A 222 14.82 15.31 -5.39
C PHE A 222 15.49 15.43 -4.01
N ASP A 223 14.78 15.99 -3.02
CA ASP A 223 15.11 15.93 -1.59
C ASP A 223 14.00 15.19 -0.82
N VAL A 224 14.26 14.71 0.41
CA VAL A 224 13.27 13.99 1.22
C VAL A 224 12.57 14.94 2.18
N TRP A 225 11.25 15.06 2.03
CA TRP A 225 10.37 15.86 2.87
C TRP A 225 9.51 14.99 3.76
N GLY A 226 8.87 15.60 4.75
CA GLY A 226 7.88 14.90 5.55
C GLY A 226 6.95 15.82 6.31
N ARG A 227 5.80 15.27 6.70
CA ARG A 227 4.77 15.98 7.46
C ARG A 227 4.14 15.06 8.50
N ARG A 228 3.89 15.61 9.69
CA ARG A 228 3.06 14.97 10.70
C ARG A 228 1.60 15.04 10.27
N VAL A 229 0.93 13.90 10.31
CA VAL A 229 -0.52 13.76 10.14
C VAL A 229 -1.05 13.32 11.50
N THR A 230 -2.10 13.97 12.00
CA THR A 230 -2.68 13.56 13.29
C THR A 230 -3.42 12.24 13.15
N ASP A 231 -3.74 11.62 14.29
CA ASP A 231 -4.80 10.63 14.45
C ASP A 231 -6.17 11.30 14.65
#